data_AF-A0A1Q6I5P8-F1
#
_entry.id   AF-A0A1Q6I5P8-F1
#
_cell.length_a   1.000
_cell.length_b   1.000
_cell.length_c   1.000
_cell.angle_alpha   90.00
_cell.angle_beta   90.00
_cell.angle_gamma   90.00
#
_symmetry.space_group_name_H-M   'P 1'
#
loop_
_entity.id
_entity.type
_entity.pdbx_description
1 polymer ?
#
loop_
_entity_poly.entity_id
_entity_poly.type
_entity_poly.pdbx_seq_one_letter_code
_entity_poly.pdbx_strand_id
1 'polypeptide(L)'
;MKKNFLFQLLLAAFLLPAFSCSDDDSAPEINNATTLNMLDVENGATRLGNSDIYINAANNFQTNECLIAEIGPSKGIGKVIPPQVGNGLVYQAAVTPGHLYQAFKEEAVKQFPSGKFALALAGDYYQFYVGSEIMKEEKRVGAVIQFALINPEADGLPAYDSTIGTVVSGYEDEIVREFPKDTEFSYDSDLEDLFQITTEGGILKVTLLPSWSDIRGNYAIYARHNEVYTKIYVKVE
;
A
#
# COMPACT_ATOMS: atom_id res chain seq x y z
N MET A 1 57.28 2.22 -43.78
CA MET A 1 56.59 1.72 -45.00
C MET A 1 55.10 1.99 -44.87
N LYS A 2 54.47 2.47 -45.94
CA LYS A 2 53.04 2.79 -46.07
C LYS A 2 52.17 1.50 -46.09
N LYS A 3 50.98 1.52 -45.48
CA LYS A 3 49.64 1.56 -46.13
C LYS A 3 48.54 0.97 -45.21
N ASN A 4 47.47 1.74 -45.07
CA ASN A 4 46.17 1.40 -44.49
C ASN A 4 45.49 0.23 -45.23
N PHE A 5 44.71 -0.59 -44.50
CA PHE A 5 43.44 -1.19 -44.93
C PHE A 5 42.73 -1.69 -43.65
N LEU A 6 41.83 -0.89 -43.08
CA LEU A 6 40.36 -0.97 -43.23
C LEU A 6 39.74 -2.33 -42.82
N PHE A 7 38.99 -2.25 -41.72
CA PHE A 7 37.59 -2.68 -41.58
C PHE A 7 37.29 -4.19 -41.61
N GLN A 8 36.81 -4.74 -40.48
CA GLN A 8 35.53 -5.47 -40.46
C GLN A 8 35.01 -5.79 -39.04
N LEU A 9 33.81 -5.22 -38.78
CA LEU A 9 32.74 -5.54 -37.83
C LEU A 9 33.06 -6.02 -36.40
N LEU A 10 32.85 -5.10 -35.44
CA LEU A 10 32.40 -5.45 -34.09
C LEU A 10 30.86 -5.24 -34.06
N LEU A 11 30.08 -6.32 -34.16
CA LEU A 11 28.63 -6.28 -34.01
C LEU A 11 28.30 -6.38 -32.50
N ALA A 12 28.38 -5.27 -31.78
CA ALA A 12 27.87 -5.18 -30.42
C ALA A 12 26.36 -4.91 -30.48
N ALA A 13 25.55 -5.97 -30.47
CA ALA A 13 24.12 -5.87 -30.25
C ALA A 13 23.90 -5.48 -28.78
N PHE A 14 23.74 -4.18 -28.51
CA PHE A 14 23.13 -3.69 -27.28
C PHE A 14 21.66 -4.09 -27.33
N LEU A 15 21.33 -5.25 -26.77
CA LEU A 15 19.97 -5.57 -26.36
C LEU A 15 19.65 -4.68 -25.16
N LEU A 16 19.16 -3.47 -25.45
CA LEU A 16 18.42 -2.70 -24.45
C LEU A 16 17.16 -3.53 -24.13
N PRO A 17 16.87 -3.86 -22.86
CA PRO A 17 15.55 -4.32 -22.52
C PRO A 17 14.59 -3.20 -22.89
N ALA A 18 13.74 -3.46 -23.88
CA ALA A 18 12.55 -2.65 -24.07
C ALA A 18 11.78 -2.77 -22.76
N PHE A 19 11.74 -1.69 -21.99
CA PHE A 19 10.74 -1.51 -20.96
C PHE A 19 9.40 -1.70 -21.67
N SER A 20 8.77 -2.84 -21.43
CA SER A 20 7.38 -3.05 -21.75
C SER A 20 6.62 -2.06 -20.89
N CYS A 21 6.38 -0.85 -21.42
CA CYS A 21 5.26 -0.05 -20.99
C CYS A 21 4.03 -0.92 -21.20
N SER A 22 3.56 -1.57 -20.14
CA SER A 22 2.18 -2.04 -20.12
C SER A 22 1.31 -0.81 -20.34
N ASP A 23 0.34 -0.90 -21.24
CA ASP A 23 -0.63 0.16 -21.48
C ASP A 23 -1.26 0.58 -20.14
N ASP A 24 -0.84 1.77 -19.66
CA ASP A 24 -1.11 2.33 -18.32
C ASP A 24 -2.46 3.09 -18.27
N ASP A 25 -3.44 2.56 -19.00
CA ASP A 25 -4.71 3.25 -19.27
C ASP A 25 -5.91 2.70 -18.46
N SER A 26 -5.69 1.79 -17.51
CA SER A 26 -6.76 1.24 -16.67
C SER A 26 -6.98 1.96 -15.34
N ALA A 27 -6.01 2.73 -14.83
CA ALA A 27 -6.16 3.39 -13.53
C ALA A 27 -7.25 4.49 -13.60
N PRO A 28 -8.22 4.53 -12.68
CA PRO A 28 -9.32 5.47 -12.73
C PRO A 28 -8.84 6.91 -12.47
N GLU A 29 -9.35 7.87 -13.24
CA GLU A 29 -9.15 9.30 -13.01
C GLU A 29 -9.84 9.76 -11.71
N ILE A 30 -9.16 10.58 -10.90
CA ILE A 30 -9.77 11.15 -9.69
C ILE A 30 -10.61 12.37 -10.08
N ASN A 31 -11.93 12.18 -10.19
CA ASN A 31 -12.89 13.21 -10.58
C ASN A 31 -13.59 13.92 -9.41
N ASN A 32 -13.44 13.40 -8.20
CA ASN A 32 -14.12 13.85 -6.98
C ASN A 32 -13.16 14.51 -5.97
N ALA A 33 -12.02 15.02 -6.44
CA ALA A 33 -11.03 15.67 -5.58
C ALA A 33 -11.60 16.90 -4.87
N THR A 34 -11.31 17.03 -3.58
CA THR A 34 -11.65 18.20 -2.78
C THR A 34 -10.48 19.18 -2.78
N THR A 35 -10.76 20.48 -2.96
CA THR A 35 -9.76 21.53 -2.79
C THR A 35 -9.87 22.15 -1.41
N LEU A 36 -8.75 22.30 -0.72
CA LEU A 36 -8.63 22.79 0.65
C LEU A 36 -7.56 23.86 0.74
N ASN A 37 -7.90 25.02 1.31
CA ASN A 37 -6.90 25.98 1.75
C ASN A 37 -6.39 25.55 3.12
N MET A 38 -5.28 24.82 3.13
CA MET A 38 -4.70 24.24 4.33
C MET A 38 -3.75 25.26 4.96
N LEU A 39 -4.19 25.90 6.04
CA LEU A 39 -3.41 26.90 6.78
C LEU A 39 -2.52 26.20 7.81
N ASP A 40 -1.33 26.75 8.02
CA ASP A 40 -0.39 26.22 9.01
C ASP A 40 -0.88 26.41 10.46
N VAL A 41 -0.16 25.78 11.38
CA VAL A 41 -0.48 25.78 12.82
C VAL A 41 -0.54 27.18 13.45
N GLU A 42 0.14 28.17 12.89
CA GLU A 42 0.13 29.55 13.39
C GLU A 42 -1.01 30.39 12.78
N ASN A 43 -1.64 29.91 11.70
CA ASN A 43 -2.60 30.67 10.90
C ASN A 43 -3.99 30.01 10.80
N GLY A 44 -4.27 28.97 11.58
CA GLY A 44 -5.59 28.33 11.65
C GLY A 44 -5.56 26.82 11.88
N ALA A 45 -4.40 26.20 11.71
CA ALA A 45 -4.17 24.77 11.94
C ALA A 45 -5.16 23.86 11.19
N THR A 46 -5.38 24.12 9.91
CA THR A 46 -6.29 23.33 9.09
C THR A 46 -5.72 21.93 8.87
N ARG A 47 -6.55 20.90 9.06
CA ARG A 47 -6.19 19.49 8.85
C ARG A 47 -6.60 18.98 7.48
N LEU A 48 -5.88 17.97 6.97
CA LEU A 48 -6.22 17.29 5.73
C LEU A 48 -7.38 16.31 5.94
N GLY A 49 -8.56 16.64 5.42
CA GLY A 49 -9.74 15.78 5.55
C GLY A 49 -10.05 15.45 7.01
N ASN A 50 -10.19 14.16 7.32
CA ASN A 50 -10.43 13.64 8.67
C ASN A 50 -9.15 13.10 9.34
N SER A 51 -7.98 13.32 8.73
CA SER A 51 -6.69 12.90 9.30
C SER A 51 -6.21 13.86 10.39
N ASP A 52 -5.14 13.47 11.07
CA ASP A 52 -4.38 14.33 11.97
C ASP A 52 -3.29 15.14 11.24
N ILE A 53 -3.17 15.03 9.91
CA ILE A 53 -2.12 15.71 9.13
C ILE A 53 -2.41 17.21 9.08
N TYR A 54 -1.43 18.01 9.49
CA TYR A 54 -1.46 19.48 9.45
C TYR A 54 -0.14 20.04 8.90
N ILE A 55 -0.10 21.34 8.54
CA ILE A 55 1.14 22.03 8.18
C ILE A 55 1.72 22.67 9.44
N ASN A 56 2.94 22.30 9.81
CA ASN A 56 3.63 22.87 10.98
C ASN A 56 4.30 24.22 10.65
N ALA A 57 4.86 24.89 11.67
CA ALA A 57 5.50 26.20 11.52
C ALA A 57 6.75 26.21 10.60
N ALA A 58 7.32 25.03 10.31
CA ALA A 58 8.43 24.86 9.39
C ALA A 58 7.98 24.59 7.95
N ASN A 59 6.67 24.70 7.64
CA ASN A 59 6.08 24.38 6.34
C ASN A 59 6.25 22.91 5.92
N ASN A 60 6.22 22.00 6.90
CA ASN A 60 6.15 20.56 6.66
C ASN A 60 4.76 20.04 6.98
N PHE A 61 4.28 19.07 6.20
CA PHE A 61 3.24 18.17 6.66
C PHE A 61 3.75 17.43 7.90
N GLN A 62 2.91 17.34 8.92
CA GLN A 62 3.20 16.67 10.18
C GLN A 62 1.99 15.85 10.62
N THR A 63 2.26 14.67 11.16
CA THR A 63 1.27 13.72 11.72
C THR A 63 1.92 12.89 12.82
N ASN A 64 1.10 12.23 13.64
CA ASN A 64 1.49 11.22 14.62
C ASN A 64 0.77 9.88 14.38
N GLU A 65 -0.31 9.84 13.60
CA GLU A 65 -1.13 8.64 13.36
C GLU A 65 -1.04 8.13 11.92
N CYS A 66 -0.50 8.94 11.00
CA CYS A 66 -0.34 8.60 9.59
C CYS A 66 1.14 8.48 9.19
N LEU A 67 1.37 7.72 8.13
CA LEU A 67 2.63 7.62 7.41
C LEU A 67 2.47 8.30 6.05
N ILE A 68 3.37 9.23 5.72
CA ILE A 68 3.35 10.00 4.47
C ILE A 68 4.39 9.43 3.51
N ALA A 69 3.99 9.23 2.26
CA ALA A 69 4.87 8.96 1.13
C ALA A 69 4.89 10.16 0.18
N GLU A 70 6.07 10.65 -0.17
CA GLU A 70 6.22 11.61 -1.27
C GLU A 70 6.32 10.84 -2.59
N ILE A 71 5.38 11.08 -3.49
CA ILE A 71 5.38 10.50 -4.85
C ILE A 71 6.29 11.33 -5.76
N GLY A 72 6.29 12.65 -5.57
CA GLY A 72 7.16 13.59 -6.27
C GLY A 72 6.41 14.53 -7.22
N PRO A 73 7.09 15.16 -8.19
CA PRO A 73 6.51 16.17 -9.06
C PRO A 73 5.32 15.65 -9.88
N SER A 74 4.25 16.43 -9.92
CA SER A 74 3.03 16.14 -10.69
C SER A 74 2.41 17.42 -11.26
N LYS A 75 1.57 17.27 -12.29
CA LYS A 75 0.78 18.37 -12.86
C LYS A 75 -0.55 18.60 -12.13
N GLY A 76 -0.88 17.75 -11.16
CA GLY A 76 -2.15 17.77 -10.42
C GLY A 76 -2.35 16.48 -9.63
N ILE A 77 -3.57 16.25 -9.14
CA ILE A 77 -3.91 15.03 -8.40
C ILE A 77 -3.90 13.76 -9.26
N GLY A 78 -4.33 13.87 -10.53
CA GLY A 78 -4.22 12.80 -11.55
C GLY A 78 -5.10 11.57 -11.33
N LYS A 79 -4.67 10.44 -11.89
CA LYS A 79 -5.25 9.11 -11.70
C LYS A 79 -4.96 8.56 -10.31
N VAL A 80 -5.75 7.59 -9.87
CA VAL A 80 -5.45 6.79 -8.67
C VAL A 80 -4.11 6.09 -8.84
N ILE A 81 -3.19 6.31 -7.89
CA ILE A 81 -1.91 5.61 -7.82
C ILE A 81 -2.02 4.51 -6.77
N PRO A 82 -1.62 3.26 -7.05
CA PRO A 82 -1.58 2.20 -6.05
C PRO A 82 -0.79 2.60 -4.79
N PRO A 83 -1.11 2.04 -3.61
CA PRO A 83 -0.46 2.40 -2.35
C PRO A 83 1.07 2.31 -2.41
N GLN A 84 1.77 3.43 -2.29
CA GLN A 84 3.23 3.47 -2.23
C GLN A 84 3.74 3.32 -0.79
N VAL A 85 3.59 2.11 -0.24
CA VAL A 85 4.02 1.78 1.14
C VAL A 85 5.43 1.16 1.22
N GLY A 86 6.08 0.94 0.07
CA GLY A 86 7.30 0.13 -0.01
C GLY A 86 8.57 0.77 0.56
N ASN A 87 8.70 2.09 0.55
CA ASN A 87 9.87 2.83 1.07
C ASN A 87 9.52 4.30 1.35
N GLY A 88 10.27 4.94 2.25
CA GLY A 88 10.22 6.40 2.42
C GLY A 88 9.01 6.92 3.20
N LEU A 89 8.35 6.05 3.98
CA LEU A 89 7.26 6.44 4.87
C LEU A 89 7.78 7.29 6.03
N VAL A 90 7.24 8.49 6.19
CA VAL A 90 7.68 9.47 7.19
C VAL A 90 6.50 10.13 7.89
N TYR A 91 6.70 10.56 9.14
CA TYR A 91 5.74 11.37 9.90
C TYR A 91 5.77 12.86 9.55
N GLN A 92 6.81 13.27 8.84
CA GLN A 92 7.02 14.65 8.45
C GLN A 92 7.60 14.73 7.04
N ALA A 93 6.95 15.50 6.16
CA ALA A 93 7.38 15.72 4.78
C ALA A 93 7.29 17.20 4.42
N ALA A 94 8.20 17.71 3.59
CA ALA A 94 8.14 19.10 3.14
C ALA A 94 6.87 19.36 2.32
N VAL A 95 6.21 20.50 2.53
CA VAL A 95 5.07 20.90 1.69
C VAL A 95 5.61 21.58 0.44
N THR A 96 5.81 20.80 -0.63
CA THR A 96 6.42 21.29 -1.87
C THR A 96 5.36 21.53 -2.95
N PRO A 97 5.14 22.78 -3.40
CA PRO A 97 4.24 23.07 -4.51
C PRO A 97 4.59 22.27 -5.77
N GLY A 98 3.57 21.75 -6.44
CA GLY A 98 3.73 20.89 -7.61
C GLY A 98 4.02 19.43 -7.28
N HIS A 99 4.06 19.01 -6.00
CA HIS A 99 4.31 17.62 -5.63
C HIS A 99 3.04 16.88 -5.22
N LEU A 100 3.05 15.57 -5.46
CA LEU A 100 2.02 14.61 -5.08
C LEU A 100 2.51 13.73 -3.93
N TYR A 101 1.58 13.40 -3.04
CA TYR A 101 1.83 12.63 -1.83
C TYR A 101 0.72 11.61 -1.62
N GLN A 102 1.03 10.58 -0.84
CA GLN A 102 0.04 9.69 -0.24
C GLN A 102 0.19 9.68 1.27
N ALA A 103 -0.90 9.44 1.99
CA ALA A 103 -0.86 9.21 3.42
C ALA A 103 -1.76 8.05 3.83
N PHE A 104 -1.22 7.21 4.71
CA PHE A 104 -1.82 5.97 5.19
C PHE A 104 -1.92 6.03 6.71
N LYS A 105 -2.99 5.49 7.31
CA LYS A 105 -2.98 5.25 8.76
C LYS A 105 -1.91 4.23 9.10
N GLU A 106 -1.10 4.49 10.13
CA GLU A 106 -0.03 3.58 10.52
C GLU A 106 -0.59 2.19 10.84
N GLU A 107 -1.72 2.10 11.56
CA GLU A 107 -2.30 0.81 11.92
C GLU A 107 -2.77 -0.04 10.73
N ALA A 108 -3.00 0.58 9.56
CA ALA A 108 -3.41 -0.11 8.36
C ALA A 108 -2.21 -0.66 7.56
N VAL A 109 -0.99 -0.21 7.85
CA VAL A 109 0.23 -0.63 7.16
C VAL A 109 0.89 -1.77 7.94
N LYS A 110 1.20 -2.86 7.24
CA LYS A 110 1.80 -4.07 7.85
C LYS A 110 3.03 -4.51 7.09
N GLN A 111 4.11 -4.84 7.81
CA GLN A 111 5.26 -5.55 7.26
C GLN A 111 4.99 -7.07 7.23
N PHE A 112 5.35 -7.70 6.13
CA PHE A 112 5.24 -9.15 5.90
C PHE A 112 6.61 -9.84 6.04
N PRO A 113 6.66 -11.19 6.17
CA PRO A 113 7.90 -11.94 6.39
C PRO A 113 9.04 -11.64 5.40
N SER A 114 8.71 -11.29 4.15
CA SER A 114 9.65 -10.87 3.11
C SER A 114 10.31 -9.50 3.37
N GLY A 115 9.89 -8.80 4.42
CA GLY A 115 10.30 -7.43 4.75
C GLY A 115 9.52 -6.36 3.98
N LYS A 116 8.66 -6.74 3.04
CA LYS A 116 7.82 -5.80 2.27
C LYS A 116 6.62 -5.35 3.10
N PHE A 117 6.23 -4.10 2.88
CA PHE A 117 5.04 -3.51 3.49
C PHE A 117 3.83 -3.61 2.56
N ALA A 118 2.63 -3.63 3.13
CA ALA A 118 1.37 -3.56 2.42
C ALA A 118 0.32 -2.79 3.23
N LEU A 119 -0.66 -2.21 2.52
CA LEU A 119 -1.84 -1.56 3.08
C LEU A 119 -3.01 -2.55 3.22
N ALA A 120 -3.72 -2.52 4.34
CA ALA A 120 -4.94 -3.30 4.51
C ALA A 120 -6.00 -2.92 3.48
N LEU A 121 -6.75 -3.89 2.94
CA LEU A 121 -7.91 -3.59 2.08
C LEU A 121 -9.02 -2.79 2.77
N ALA A 122 -9.10 -2.87 4.09
CA ALA A 122 -9.99 -2.03 4.89
C ALA A 122 -9.41 -0.63 5.17
N GLY A 123 -8.14 -0.39 4.85
CA GLY A 123 -7.46 0.88 5.06
C GLY A 123 -7.57 1.77 3.83
N ASP A 124 -8.38 2.81 3.93
CA ASP A 124 -8.34 3.90 2.97
C ASP A 124 -7.03 4.70 3.07
N TYR A 125 -6.72 5.46 2.03
CA TYR A 125 -5.56 6.34 2.01
C TYR A 125 -5.86 7.65 1.29
N TYR A 126 -5.18 8.71 1.70
CA TYR A 126 -5.22 9.97 1.00
C TYR A 126 -4.23 9.95 -0.15
N GLN A 127 -4.65 10.41 -1.33
CA GLN A 127 -3.74 10.93 -2.36
C GLN A 127 -3.98 12.44 -2.45
N PHE A 128 -2.92 13.23 -2.34
CA PHE A 128 -3.04 14.67 -2.28
C PHE A 128 -1.90 15.40 -2.98
N TYR A 129 -2.26 16.49 -3.63
CA TYR A 129 -1.41 17.32 -4.46
C TYR A 129 -1.32 18.72 -3.86
N VAL A 130 -0.11 19.27 -3.81
CA VAL A 130 0.13 20.65 -3.40
C VAL A 130 0.08 21.55 -4.62
N GLY A 131 -0.99 22.32 -4.78
CA GLY A 131 -1.17 23.21 -5.93
C GLY A 131 -0.29 24.46 -5.86
N SER A 132 -0.43 25.23 -4.79
CA SER A 132 0.32 26.48 -4.61
C SER A 132 0.50 26.82 -3.14
N GLU A 133 1.44 27.71 -2.85
CA GLU A 133 1.57 28.30 -1.53
C GLU A 133 0.45 29.30 -1.27
N ILE A 134 0.07 29.47 0.00
CA ILE A 134 -0.78 30.57 0.45
C ILE A 134 0.13 31.59 1.14
N MET A 135 0.17 32.79 0.59
CA MET A 135 1.00 33.89 1.09
C MET A 135 0.14 34.91 1.81
N LYS A 136 0.62 35.39 2.96
CA LYS A 136 0.12 36.59 3.62
C LYS A 136 1.29 37.55 3.75
N GLU A 137 1.20 38.67 3.04
CA GLU A 137 2.34 39.57 2.83
C GLU A 137 3.50 38.80 2.16
N GLU A 138 4.66 38.70 2.82
CA GLU A 138 5.84 37.97 2.35
C GLU A 138 6.06 36.63 3.09
N LYS A 139 5.15 36.26 4.01
CA LYS A 139 5.23 35.01 4.77
C LYS A 139 4.28 33.96 4.19
N ARG A 140 4.79 32.75 4.00
CA ARG A 140 3.96 31.58 3.71
C ARG A 140 3.16 31.20 4.95
N VAL A 141 1.85 31.06 4.79
CA VAL A 141 0.90 30.74 5.87
C VAL A 141 0.12 29.44 5.64
N GLY A 142 0.44 28.71 4.57
CA GLY A 142 -0.24 27.48 4.21
C GLY A 142 0.00 27.06 2.76
N ALA A 143 -0.87 26.18 2.27
CA ALA A 143 -0.91 25.72 0.88
C ALA A 143 -2.33 25.39 0.41
N VAL A 144 -2.55 25.50 -0.89
CA VAL A 144 -3.76 24.99 -1.55
C VAL A 144 -3.54 23.52 -1.87
N ILE A 145 -4.34 22.64 -1.29
CA ILE A 145 -4.24 21.19 -1.42
C ILE A 145 -5.43 20.66 -2.19
N GLN A 146 -5.20 19.80 -3.18
CA GLN A 146 -6.22 18.96 -3.79
C GLN A 146 -6.07 17.55 -3.26
N PHE A 147 -7.12 16.93 -2.75
CA PHE A 147 -7.02 15.58 -2.20
C PHE A 147 -8.25 14.72 -2.49
N ALA A 148 -8.05 13.41 -2.47
CA ALA A 148 -9.09 12.41 -2.49
C ALA A 148 -8.78 11.29 -1.49
N LEU A 149 -9.83 10.70 -0.94
CA LEU A 149 -9.75 9.49 -0.12
C LEU A 149 -10.01 8.29 -1.04
N ILE A 150 -9.08 7.34 -1.05
CA ILE A 150 -9.06 6.22 -1.99
C ILE A 150 -9.16 4.92 -1.21
N ASN A 151 -10.02 4.01 -1.67
CA ASN A 151 -10.05 2.64 -1.20
C ASN A 151 -9.11 1.80 -2.07
N PRO A 152 -8.19 1.00 -1.49
CA PRO A 152 -7.31 0.15 -2.28
C PRO A 152 -8.12 -0.91 -3.04
N GLU A 153 -7.65 -1.26 -4.24
CA GLU A 153 -8.24 -2.34 -5.02
C GLU A 153 -7.88 -3.70 -4.41
N ALA A 154 -8.84 -4.63 -4.41
CA ALA A 154 -8.65 -5.94 -3.81
C ALA A 154 -7.65 -6.84 -4.56
N ASP A 155 -7.41 -6.56 -5.84
CA ASP A 155 -6.47 -7.31 -6.69
C ASP A 155 -6.62 -8.84 -6.58
N GLY A 156 -7.87 -9.31 -6.62
CA GLY A 156 -8.23 -10.73 -6.51
C GLY A 156 -8.18 -11.32 -5.09
N LEU A 157 -7.82 -10.55 -4.07
CA LEU A 157 -7.89 -10.99 -2.67
C LEU A 157 -9.35 -11.04 -2.16
N PRO A 158 -9.65 -11.95 -1.22
CA PRO A 158 -10.91 -11.94 -0.48
C PRO A 158 -11.16 -10.65 0.30
N ALA A 159 -12.43 -10.38 0.60
CA ALA A 159 -12.82 -9.26 1.44
C ALA A 159 -12.13 -9.31 2.82
N TYR A 160 -11.77 -8.13 3.34
CA TYR A 160 -11.16 -7.99 4.66
C TYR A 160 -12.10 -8.51 5.75
N ASP A 161 -11.54 -9.22 6.72
CA ASP A 161 -12.23 -9.92 7.82
C ASP A 161 -13.19 -11.05 7.38
N SER A 162 -13.07 -11.55 6.15
CA SER A 162 -13.88 -12.69 5.68
C SER A 162 -13.42 -14.03 6.27
N THR A 163 -14.38 -14.91 6.52
CA THR A 163 -14.10 -16.32 6.86
C THR A 163 -13.96 -17.14 5.59
N ILE A 164 -12.82 -17.80 5.40
CA ILE A 164 -12.54 -18.57 4.18
C ILE A 164 -13.01 -20.02 4.28
N GLY A 165 -13.26 -20.52 5.48
CA GLY A 165 -13.80 -21.85 5.72
C GLY A 165 -14.04 -22.11 7.20
N THR A 166 -14.72 -23.22 7.47
CA THR A 166 -14.98 -23.71 8.83
C THR A 166 -14.51 -25.16 8.89
N VAL A 167 -13.74 -25.50 9.92
CA VAL A 167 -13.36 -26.86 10.26
C VAL A 167 -14.02 -27.27 11.57
N VAL A 168 -14.36 -28.54 11.71
CA VAL A 168 -15.04 -29.06 12.91
C VAL A 168 -14.05 -29.82 13.78
N SER A 169 -13.99 -29.47 15.07
CA SER A 169 -13.13 -30.15 16.04
C SER A 169 -13.52 -31.63 16.18
N GLY A 170 -12.52 -32.51 16.19
CA GLY A 170 -12.73 -33.97 16.28
C GLY A 170 -12.93 -34.69 14.94
N TYR A 171 -12.89 -33.96 13.82
CA TYR A 171 -12.86 -34.53 12.46
C TYR A 171 -11.56 -34.13 11.75
N GLU A 172 -11.07 -34.99 10.85
CA GLU A 172 -10.01 -34.60 9.90
C GLU A 172 -10.64 -33.70 8.84
N ASP A 173 -10.51 -32.39 9.02
CA ASP A 173 -11.09 -31.39 8.13
C ASP A 173 -10.01 -30.44 7.61
N GLU A 174 -10.17 -30.01 6.36
CA GLU A 174 -9.21 -29.16 5.66
C GLU A 174 -9.88 -28.07 4.84
N ILE A 175 -9.27 -26.90 4.84
CA ILE A 175 -9.64 -25.78 4.00
C ILE A 175 -8.56 -25.59 2.95
N VAL A 176 -8.95 -25.60 1.68
CA VAL A 176 -8.08 -25.26 0.55
C VAL A 176 -8.67 -24.05 -0.17
N ARG A 177 -7.85 -23.01 -0.35
CA ARG A 177 -8.22 -21.77 -1.02
C ARG A 177 -7.14 -21.27 -1.94
N GLU A 178 -7.57 -20.84 -3.11
CA GLU A 178 -6.71 -20.20 -4.11
C GLU A 178 -6.69 -18.68 -3.89
N PHE A 179 -5.50 -18.12 -4.00
CA PHE A 179 -5.19 -16.70 -3.97
C PHE A 179 -4.44 -16.34 -5.26
N PRO A 180 -4.32 -15.04 -5.58
CA PRO A 180 -3.43 -14.60 -6.64
C PRO A 180 -2.03 -15.23 -6.51
N LYS A 181 -1.39 -15.49 -7.64
CA LYS A 181 -0.04 -16.06 -7.65
C LYS A 181 0.92 -15.12 -6.90
N ASP A 182 1.91 -15.70 -6.22
CA ASP A 182 2.91 -14.96 -5.44
C ASP A 182 2.32 -14.21 -4.22
N THR A 183 1.10 -14.58 -3.79
CA THR A 183 0.54 -14.15 -2.50
C THR A 183 1.44 -14.64 -1.37
N GLU A 184 1.76 -13.73 -0.48
CA GLU A 184 2.56 -13.98 0.71
C GLU A 184 1.66 -14.03 1.94
N PHE A 185 1.83 -15.07 2.76
CA PHE A 185 1.01 -15.26 3.96
C PHE A 185 1.79 -14.93 5.22
N SER A 186 1.08 -14.40 6.21
CA SER A 186 1.59 -14.13 7.56
C SER A 186 0.52 -14.52 8.57
N TYR A 187 0.92 -15.18 9.64
CA TYR A 187 0.05 -15.57 10.74
C TYR A 187 0.89 -15.73 12.01
N ASP A 188 0.23 -15.82 13.17
CA ASP A 188 0.91 -16.05 14.44
C ASP A 188 1.48 -17.47 14.49
N SER A 189 2.71 -17.66 14.98
CA SER A 189 3.34 -18.98 15.08
C SER A 189 2.53 -19.94 15.93
N ASP A 190 1.76 -19.43 16.89
CA ASP A 190 0.90 -20.24 17.76
C ASP A 190 -0.21 -20.96 16.96
N LEU A 191 -0.50 -20.54 15.72
CA LEU A 191 -1.42 -21.30 14.85
C LEU A 191 -0.85 -22.64 14.42
N GLU A 192 0.48 -22.83 14.41
CA GLU A 192 1.12 -24.10 14.03
C GLU A 192 0.93 -25.20 15.08
N ASP A 193 0.57 -24.82 16.32
CA ASP A 193 0.16 -25.78 17.37
C ASP A 193 -1.24 -26.36 17.11
N LEU A 194 -2.05 -25.68 16.29
CA LEU A 194 -3.45 -26.03 16.03
C LEU A 194 -3.69 -26.54 14.61
N PHE A 195 -2.90 -26.05 13.66
CA PHE A 195 -3.07 -26.31 12.24
C PHE A 195 -1.78 -26.71 11.57
N GLN A 196 -1.87 -27.64 10.62
CA GLN A 196 -0.88 -27.76 9.57
C GLN A 196 -1.23 -26.78 8.44
N ILE A 197 -0.35 -25.80 8.19
CA ILE A 197 -0.55 -24.76 7.17
C ILE A 197 0.48 -24.91 6.05
N THR A 198 0.03 -24.89 4.79
CA THR A 198 0.92 -24.81 3.62
C THR A 198 0.44 -23.73 2.65
N THR A 199 1.38 -23.07 1.97
CA THR A 199 1.13 -21.83 1.21
C THR A 199 1.78 -21.84 -0.18
N GLU A 200 1.77 -22.99 -0.87
CA GLU A 200 2.51 -23.17 -2.12
C GLU A 200 1.76 -22.61 -3.34
N GLY A 201 2.43 -21.81 -4.17
CA GLY A 201 1.93 -21.41 -5.49
C GLY A 201 0.65 -20.55 -5.48
N GLY A 202 0.37 -19.84 -4.39
CA GLY A 202 -0.88 -19.09 -4.21
C GLY A 202 -2.02 -19.94 -3.65
N ILE A 203 -1.75 -21.18 -3.24
CA ILE A 203 -2.74 -22.03 -2.57
C ILE A 203 -2.47 -22.01 -1.07
N LEU A 204 -3.46 -21.57 -0.29
CA LEU A 204 -3.48 -21.72 1.15
C LEU A 204 -4.23 -23.00 1.50
N LYS A 205 -3.55 -23.93 2.15
CA LYS A 205 -4.14 -25.12 2.74
C LYS A 205 -3.97 -25.10 4.26
N VAL A 206 -5.06 -25.30 4.97
CA VAL A 206 -5.12 -25.32 6.44
C VAL A 206 -5.82 -26.60 6.87
N THR A 207 -5.11 -27.46 7.57
CA THR A 207 -5.64 -28.73 8.10
C THR A 207 -5.63 -28.67 9.62
N LEU A 208 -6.77 -28.97 10.26
CA LEU A 208 -6.86 -28.98 11.71
C LEU A 208 -6.11 -30.18 12.29
N LEU A 209 -5.22 -29.95 13.25
CA LEU A 209 -4.51 -31.02 13.94
C LEU A 209 -5.42 -31.70 14.97
N PRO A 210 -5.30 -33.02 15.17
CA PRO A 210 -6.02 -33.72 16.22
C PRO A 210 -5.69 -33.13 17.60
N SER A 211 -6.70 -32.62 18.30
CA SER A 211 -6.57 -32.10 19.66
C SER A 211 -7.47 -32.84 20.64
N TRP A 212 -7.00 -32.98 21.87
CA TRP A 212 -7.78 -33.52 22.99
C TRP A 212 -8.62 -32.44 23.70
N SER A 213 -8.43 -31.17 23.33
CA SER A 213 -9.21 -30.02 23.83
C SER A 213 -10.26 -29.59 22.80
N ASP A 214 -11.43 -29.15 23.30
CA ASP A 214 -12.45 -28.49 22.48
C ASP A 214 -11.91 -27.12 22.05
N ILE A 215 -11.47 -27.04 20.80
CA ILE A 215 -10.90 -25.85 20.19
C ILE A 215 -11.96 -25.15 19.35
N ARG A 216 -12.19 -23.86 19.63
CA ARG A 216 -13.19 -23.04 18.92
C ARG A 216 -12.71 -21.62 18.78
N GLY A 217 -13.07 -20.99 17.68
CA GLY A 217 -12.76 -19.57 17.46
C GLY A 217 -12.52 -19.21 16.00
N ASN A 218 -12.09 -17.97 15.81
CA ASN A 218 -11.69 -17.45 14.51
C ASN A 218 -10.19 -17.17 14.55
N TYR A 219 -9.44 -17.88 13.71
CA TYR A 219 -7.98 -17.81 13.65
C TYR A 219 -7.57 -17.00 12.44
N ALA A 220 -6.86 -15.90 12.68
CA ALA A 220 -6.54 -14.92 11.65
C ALA A 220 -5.31 -15.34 10.84
N ILE A 221 -5.42 -15.21 9.51
CA ILE A 221 -4.31 -15.32 8.56
C ILE A 221 -4.33 -14.04 7.73
N TYR A 222 -3.15 -13.50 7.41
CA TYR A 222 -2.99 -12.32 6.57
C TYR A 222 -2.42 -12.75 5.22
N ALA A 223 -3.00 -12.27 4.12
CA ALA A 223 -2.58 -12.57 2.77
C ALA A 223 -2.23 -11.26 2.03
N ARG A 224 -0.96 -11.07 1.68
CA ARG A 224 -0.46 -9.93 0.91
C ARG A 224 -0.32 -10.30 -0.56
N HIS A 225 -0.86 -9.45 -1.42
CA HIS A 225 -0.58 -9.47 -2.84
C HIS A 225 -0.21 -8.06 -3.27
N ASN A 226 0.96 -7.91 -3.90
CA ASN A 226 1.52 -6.60 -4.27
C ASN A 226 1.57 -5.63 -3.06
N GLU A 227 1.07 -4.41 -3.18
CA GLU A 227 1.11 -3.37 -2.14
C GLU A 227 -0.08 -3.44 -1.16
N VAL A 228 -0.95 -4.45 -1.28
CA VAL A 228 -2.15 -4.59 -0.45
C VAL A 228 -2.21 -5.93 0.29
N TYR A 229 -2.96 -5.99 1.38
CA TYR A 229 -3.23 -7.24 2.08
C TYR A 229 -4.65 -7.33 2.61
N THR A 230 -5.13 -8.57 2.76
CA THR A 230 -6.38 -8.88 3.43
C THR A 230 -6.13 -9.69 4.69
N LYS A 231 -7.00 -9.51 5.69
CA LYS A 231 -7.07 -10.34 6.90
C LYS A 231 -8.25 -11.28 6.73
N ILE A 232 -8.01 -12.57 6.88
CA ILE A 232 -9.00 -13.63 6.69
C ILE A 232 -9.03 -14.55 7.90
N TYR A 233 -10.12 -15.28 8.05
CA TYR A 233 -10.33 -16.18 9.18
C TYR A 233 -10.54 -17.62 8.76
N VAL A 234 -9.91 -18.53 9.48
CA VAL A 234 -10.32 -19.93 9.59
C VAL A 234 -11.16 -20.07 10.85
N LYS A 235 -12.39 -20.56 10.71
CA LYS A 235 -13.29 -20.79 11.85
C LYS A 235 -13.18 -22.24 12.31
N VAL A 236 -13.12 -22.46 13.62
CA VAL A 236 -13.24 -23.79 14.23
C VAL A 236 -14.51 -23.86 15.06
N GLU A 237 -15.32 -24.89 14.82
CA GLU A 237 -16.57 -25.19 15.54
C GLU A 237 -16.51 -26.50 16.33
#